data_AF-A0A942EYJ2-F1
#
_entry.id   AF-A0A942EYJ2-F1
#
_cell.length_a   1.000
_cell.length_b   1.000
_cell.length_c   1.000
_cell.angle_alpha   90.00
_cell.angle_beta   90.00
_cell.angle_gamma   90.00
#
_symmetry.space_group_name_H-M   'P 1'
#
loop_
_entity.id
_entity.type
_entity.pdbx_description
1 polymer ?
#
loop_
_entity_poly.entity_id
_entity_poly.type
_entity_poly.pdbx_seq_one_letter_code
_entity_poly.pdbx_strand_id
1 'polypeptide(L)'
;MTLQYLIFDASDDGEGTGTWDAMASVRVADVPAVQAEVQAVLTWAERHSPGPRGPLDEGGAWDADEQVQTDGDWTTVTLTITGPWEWGEALVAHWAPGD
;
A
#
# COMPACT_ATOMS: atom_id res chain seq x y z
N MET A 1 6.46 -8.25 -10.09
CA MET A 1 5.07 -8.37 -10.57
C MET A 1 4.56 -6.96 -10.68
N THR A 2 3.87 -6.60 -11.76
CA THR A 2 3.33 -5.24 -11.92
C THR A 2 1.90 -5.20 -11.44
N LEU A 3 1.52 -4.12 -10.76
CA LEU A 3 0.14 -3.92 -10.31
C LEU A 3 -0.75 -3.59 -11.51
N GLN A 4 -1.94 -4.18 -11.54
CA GLN A 4 -2.94 -3.96 -12.58
C GLN A 4 -4.13 -3.16 -12.06
N TYR A 5 -4.44 -3.26 -10.76
CA TYR A 5 -5.59 -2.62 -10.17
C TYR A 5 -5.22 -1.52 -9.17
N LEU A 6 -4.28 -1.80 -8.26
CA LEU A 6 -3.87 -0.83 -7.24
C LEU A 6 -3.11 0.34 -7.87
N ILE A 7 -3.59 1.56 -7.59
CA ILE A 7 -2.96 2.80 -8.01
C ILE A 7 -2.43 3.51 -6.77
N PHE A 8 -1.12 3.73 -6.73
CA PHE A 8 -0.44 4.42 -5.63
C PHE A 8 -0.47 5.94 -5.81
N ASP A 9 -0.81 6.64 -4.74
CA ASP A 9 -0.62 8.06 -4.52
C ASP A 9 0.34 8.24 -3.33
N ALA A 10 1.38 9.06 -3.50
CA ALA A 10 2.40 9.29 -2.47
C ALA A 10 2.30 10.73 -1.96
N SER A 11 2.18 10.88 -0.65
CA SER A 11 2.17 12.16 0.05
C SER A 11 3.33 12.24 1.03
N ASP A 12 4.20 13.23 0.86
CA ASP A 12 5.28 13.54 1.79
C ASP A 12 4.74 14.39 2.95
N ASP A 13 5.05 14.00 4.19
CA ASP A 13 4.67 14.77 5.38
C ASP A 13 5.69 15.89 5.68
N GLY A 14 6.85 15.88 5.01
CA GLY A 14 7.91 16.90 5.14
C GLY A 14 8.85 16.68 6.33
N GLU A 15 8.59 15.67 7.15
CA GLU A 15 9.39 15.31 8.33
C GLU A 15 10.25 14.05 8.11
N GLY A 16 10.38 13.61 6.85
CA GLY A 16 11.13 12.40 6.47
C GLY A 16 10.30 11.12 6.48
N THR A 17 9.01 11.22 6.80
CA THR A 17 8.01 10.17 6.62
C THR A 17 7.03 10.54 5.52
N GLY A 18 6.50 9.52 4.84
CA GLY A 18 5.45 9.66 3.85
C GLY A 18 4.29 8.72 4.12
N THR A 19 3.19 9.01 3.45
CA THR A 19 2.03 8.13 3.34
C THR A 19 1.82 7.75 1.88
N TRP A 20 1.59 6.47 1.64
CA TRP A 20 1.31 5.90 0.34
C TRP A 20 -0.06 5.26 0.36
N ASP A 21 -1.00 5.86 -0.35
CA ASP A 21 -2.36 5.39 -0.47
C ASP A 21 -2.52 4.66 -1.81
N ALA A 22 -2.80 3.36 -1.75
CA ALA A 22 -3.08 2.55 -2.91
C ALA A 22 -4.58 2.21 -2.98
N MET A 23 -5.26 2.64 -4.04
CA MET A 23 -6.69 2.43 -4.19
C MET A 23 -7.01 1.62 -5.45
N ALA A 24 -7.98 0.71 -5.33
CA ALA A 24 -8.57 -0.01 -6.45
C ALA A 24 -10.09 -0.15 -6.24
N SER A 25 -10.88 0.24 -7.23
CA SER A 25 -12.33 -0.01 -7.27
C SER A 25 -12.65 -1.00 -8.38
N VAL A 26 -13.09 -2.20 -8.01
CA VAL A 26 -13.34 -3.30 -8.93
C VAL A 26 -14.71 -3.93 -8.70
N ARG A 27 -15.14 -4.79 -9.62
CA ARG A 27 -16.32 -5.63 -9.39
C ARG A 27 -16.00 -6.68 -8.33
N VAL A 28 -17.02 -7.15 -7.61
CA VAL A 28 -16.88 -8.21 -6.59
C VAL A 28 -16.16 -9.46 -7.11
N ALA A 29 -16.28 -9.76 -8.41
CA ALA A 29 -15.61 -10.90 -9.05
C ALA A 29 -14.07 -10.74 -9.15
N ASP A 30 -13.57 -9.51 -9.21
CA ASP A 30 -12.15 -9.17 -9.37
C ASP A 30 -11.45 -8.87 -8.03
N VAL A 31 -12.20 -8.74 -6.93
CA VAL A 31 -11.67 -8.59 -5.55
C VAL A 31 -10.54 -9.56 -5.20
N PRO A 32 -10.63 -10.88 -5.50
CA PRO A 32 -9.51 -11.78 -5.19
C PRO A 32 -8.21 -11.43 -5.94
N ALA A 33 -8.29 -10.81 -7.13
CA ALA A 33 -7.11 -10.34 -7.85
C ALA A 33 -6.49 -9.10 -7.17
N VAL A 34 -7.33 -8.15 -6.73
CA VAL A 34 -6.88 -6.98 -5.96
C VAL A 34 -6.27 -7.39 -4.62
N GLN A 35 -6.89 -8.33 -3.91
CA GLN A 35 -6.32 -8.83 -2.65
C GLN A 35 -4.97 -9.53 -2.85
N ALA A 36 -4.77 -10.23 -3.97
CA ALA A 36 -3.46 -10.80 -4.29
C ALA A 36 -2.40 -9.72 -4.49
N GLU A 37 -2.77 -8.59 -5.11
CA GLU A 37 -1.88 -7.42 -5.23
C GLU A 37 -1.57 -6.79 -3.87
N VAL A 38 -2.57 -6.55 -3.03
CA VAL A 38 -2.38 -5.99 -1.68
C VAL A 38 -1.45 -6.87 -0.85
N GLN A 39 -1.68 -8.19 -0.84
CA GLN A 39 -0.82 -9.13 -0.12
C GLN A 39 0.61 -9.13 -0.68
N ALA A 40 0.79 -9.00 -1.99
CA ALA A 40 2.12 -8.92 -2.60
C ALA A 40 2.87 -7.64 -2.17
N VAL A 41 2.17 -6.49 -2.12
CA VAL A 41 2.71 -5.23 -1.60
C VAL A 41 3.09 -5.38 -0.13
N LEU A 42 2.17 -5.86 0.72
CA LEU A 42 2.41 -6.06 2.15
C LEU A 42 3.60 -6.99 2.40
N THR A 43 3.67 -8.11 1.69
CA THR A 43 4.80 -9.05 1.85
C THR A 43 6.12 -8.41 1.41
N TRP A 44 6.11 -7.54 0.38
CA TRP A 44 7.31 -6.80 0.00
C TRP A 44 7.70 -5.79 1.08
N ALA A 45 6.73 -5.06 1.62
CA ALA A 45 6.90 -4.07 2.68
C ALA A 45 7.51 -4.72 3.94
N GLU A 46 6.97 -5.86 4.37
CA GLU A 46 7.50 -6.61 5.51
C GLU A 46 8.93 -7.09 5.28
N ARG A 47 9.24 -7.61 4.08
CA ARG A 47 10.59 -8.10 3.75
C ARG A 47 11.66 -7.01 3.73
N HIS A 48 11.31 -5.81 3.28
CA HIS A 48 12.23 -4.67 3.20
C HIS A 48 11.96 -3.67 4.34
N SER A 49 11.27 -4.09 5.39
CA SER A 49 10.83 -3.19 6.44
C SER A 49 12.03 -2.51 7.12
N PRO A 50 11.96 -1.19 7.36
CA PRO A 50 13.02 -0.46 8.05
C PRO A 50 13.06 -0.78 9.55
N GLY A 51 12.06 -1.51 10.06
CA GLY A 51 11.93 -1.89 11.46
C GLY A 51 10.59 -2.58 11.75
N PRO A 52 10.21 -2.70 13.03
CA PRO A 52 8.96 -3.35 13.41
C PRO A 52 7.76 -2.59 12.86
N ARG A 53 6.74 -3.33 12.41
CA ARG A 53 5.45 -2.77 12.02
C ARG A 53 4.68 -2.30 13.26
N GLY A 54 4.14 -1.10 13.19
CA GLY A 54 3.25 -0.54 14.20
C GLY A 54 3.07 0.97 14.00
N PRO A 55 2.14 1.59 14.74
CA PRO A 55 1.96 3.03 14.67
C PRO A 55 3.24 3.76 15.06
N LEU A 56 3.58 4.79 14.29
CA LEU A 56 4.82 5.55 14.43
C LEU A 56 4.96 6.17 15.83
N ASP A 57 3.85 6.62 16.42
CA ASP A 57 3.80 7.22 17.77
C ASP A 57 4.12 6.22 18.89
N GLU A 58 3.89 4.92 18.67
CA GLU A 58 4.21 3.85 19.62
C GLU A 58 5.60 3.23 19.36
N GLY A 59 6.41 3.83 18.47
CA GLY A 59 7.75 3.36 18.13
C GLY A 59 7.79 2.32 17.00
N GLY A 60 6.69 2.15 16.26
CA GLY A 60 6.72 1.44 14.99
C GLY A 60 7.56 2.21 13.95
N ALA A 61 8.26 1.49 13.08
CA ALA A 61 9.05 2.11 12.02
C ALA A 61 8.20 2.38 10.76
N TRP A 62 7.13 1.62 10.59
CA TRP A 62 6.17 1.74 9.49
C TRP A 62 4.85 1.09 9.91
N ASP A 63 3.76 1.53 9.30
CA ASP A 63 2.44 0.96 9.47
C ASP A 63 1.78 0.69 8.12
N ALA A 64 0.78 -0.20 8.13
CA ALA A 64 -0.07 -0.42 6.98
C ALA A 64 -1.50 -0.72 7.44
N ASP A 65 -2.48 -0.11 6.79
CA ASP A 65 -3.91 -0.32 7.01
C ASP A 65 -4.58 -0.74 5.70
N GLU A 66 -5.34 -1.83 5.74
CA GLU A 66 -6.14 -2.30 4.60
C GLU A 66 -7.62 -2.05 4.92
N GLN A 67 -8.28 -1.29 4.06
CA GLN A 67 -9.71 -1.02 4.14
C GLN A 67 -10.41 -1.57 2.90
N VAL A 68 -11.41 -2.42 3.13
CA VAL A 68 -12.25 -2.97 2.06
C VAL A 68 -13.68 -2.50 2.28
N GLN A 69 -14.22 -1.74 1.33
CA GLN A 69 -15.62 -1.32 1.31
C GLN A 69 -16.34 -1.92 0.11
N THR A 70 -17.51 -2.50 0.33
CA THR A 70 -18.37 -3.03 -0.73
C THR A 70 -19.64 -2.22 -0.83
N ASP A 71 -19.91 -1.66 -2.01
CA ASP A 71 -21.13 -0.92 -2.35
C ASP A 71 -21.81 -1.59 -3.56
N GLY A 72 -22.88 -2.34 -3.28
CA GLY A 72 -23.59 -3.13 -4.29
C GLY A 72 -22.68 -4.16 -4.97
N ASP A 73 -22.49 -4.04 -6.28
CA ASP A 73 -21.65 -4.93 -7.09
C ASP A 73 -20.18 -4.48 -7.19
N TRP A 74 -19.84 -3.36 -6.54
CA TRP A 74 -18.50 -2.78 -6.53
C TRP A 74 -17.85 -2.94 -5.18
N THR A 75 -16.54 -3.18 -5.20
CA THR A 75 -15.71 -3.24 -4.00
C THR A 75 -14.50 -2.34 -4.21
N THR A 76 -14.34 -1.41 -3.29
CA THR A 76 -13.19 -0.53 -3.18
C THR A 76 -12.25 -1.08 -2.13
N VAL A 77 -11.00 -1.30 -2.52
CA VAL A 77 -9.91 -1.66 -1.63
C VAL A 77 -8.97 -0.47 -1.56
N THR A 78 -8.67 -0.02 -0.35
CA THR A 78 -7.72 1.03 -0.05
C THR A 78 -6.66 0.44 0.87
N LEU A 79 -5.39 0.54 0.49
CA LEU A 79 -4.24 0.17 1.29
C LEU A 79 -3.45 1.44 1.59
N THR A 80 -3.40 1.84 2.84
CA THR A 80 -2.60 2.97 3.30
C THR A 80 -1.33 2.44 3.95
N ILE A 81 -0.17 2.93 3.54
CA ILE A 81 1.12 2.58 4.13
C ILE A 81 1.78 3.86 4.62
N THR A 82 2.31 3.85 5.83
CA THR A 82 3.02 5.01 6.39
C THR A 82 4.40 4.57 6.87
N GLY A 83 5.42 5.38 6.61
CA GLY A 83 6.80 5.02 6.96
C GLY A 83 7.83 6.00 6.42
N PRO A 84 9.13 5.67 6.48
CA PRO A 84 10.20 6.56 6.02
C PRO A 84 10.12 6.80 4.51
N TRP A 85 10.31 8.06 4.09
CA TRP A 85 10.14 8.49 2.69
C TRP A 85 10.96 7.65 1.72
N GLU A 86 12.27 7.48 1.97
CA GLU A 86 13.17 6.71 1.11
C GLU A 86 12.73 5.25 0.93
N TRP A 87 12.15 4.65 1.98
CA TRP A 87 11.67 3.28 1.94
C TRP A 87 10.40 3.14 1.10
N GLY A 88 9.44 4.06 1.27
CA GLY A 88 8.21 4.01 0.50
C GLY A 88 8.39 4.46 -0.95
N GLU A 89 9.35 5.33 -1.26
CA GLU A 89 9.78 5.58 -2.65
C GLU A 89 10.26 4.30 -3.33
N ALA A 90 11.08 3.49 -2.64
CA ALA A 90 11.53 2.20 -3.15
C ALA A 90 10.38 1.20 -3.31
N LEU A 91 9.38 1.24 -2.42
CA LEU A 91 8.16 0.45 -2.51
C LEU A 91 7.39 0.80 -3.79
N VAL A 92 7.08 2.08 -3.99
CA VAL A 92 6.33 2.53 -5.18
C VAL A 92 7.12 2.25 -6.45
N ALA A 93 8.43 2.51 -6.47
CA ALA A 93 9.28 2.24 -7.63
C ALA A 93 9.34 0.74 -8.00
N HIS A 94 9.21 -0.17 -7.03
CA HIS A 94 9.13 -1.62 -7.30
C HIS A 94 7.86 -2.02 -8.03
N TRP A 95 6.75 -1.32 -7.76
CA TRP A 95 5.42 -1.62 -8.30
C TRP A 95 5.02 -0.76 -9.49
N ALA A 96 5.70 0.37 -9.69
CA ALA A 96 5.53 1.21 -10.85
C ALA A 96 5.77 0.40 -12.14
N PRO A 97 4.95 0.59 -13.18
CA PRO A 97 5.24 -0.01 -14.48
C PRO A 97 6.62 0.49 -14.93
N GLY A 98 7.52 -0.46 -15.22
CA GLY A 98 8.82 -0.12 -15.79
C GLY A 98 8.61 0.58 -17.14
N ASP A 99 9.23 1.75 -17.29
CA ASP A 99 9.26 2.55 -18.52
C ASP A 99 9.73 1.75 -19.75
#